data_AF-A0A8J3C2M4-F1
#
_entry.id   AF-A0A8J3C2M4-F1
#
_cell.length_a   1.000
_cell.length_b   1.000
_cell.length_c   1.000
_cell.angle_alpha   90.00
_cell.angle_beta   90.00
_cell.angle_gamma   90.00
#
_symmetry.space_group_name_H-M   'P 1'
#
loop_
_entity.id
_entity.type
_entity.pdbx_description
1 polymer ?
#
loop_
_entity_poly.entity_id
_entity_poly.type
_entity_poly.pdbx_seq_one_letter_code
_entity_poly.pdbx_strand_id
1 'polypeptide(L)'
;MTKHLMSAGEIQQRLGVSRQRVHQLTARPDFPAPYEELSIGRIWIREDVEDWIAKHRPALAEVLARSIAAELEEAAQSEPDARRRAHLDALVVALRGTGREVFVRAAADVIRRHRG
;
A
#
# COMPACT_ATOMS: atom_id res chain seq x y z
N MET A 1 -16.89 -1.08 -0.04
CA MET A 1 -15.47 -0.95 -0.42
C MET A 1 -14.87 0.12 0.46
N THR A 2 -14.15 -0.26 1.51
CA THR A 2 -13.50 0.68 2.43
C THR A 2 -12.32 1.30 1.70
N LYS A 3 -12.35 2.60 1.41
CA LYS A 3 -11.20 3.30 0.81
C LYS A 3 -10.17 3.56 1.89
N HIS A 4 -8.92 3.15 1.67
CA HIS A 4 -7.83 3.50 2.56
C HIS A 4 -7.25 4.86 2.16
N LEU A 5 -7.36 5.83 3.07
CA LEU A 5 -6.85 7.19 2.84
C LEU A 5 -5.50 7.41 3.52
N MET A 6 -4.75 8.40 3.04
CA MET A 6 -3.51 8.86 3.64
C MET A 6 -3.43 10.38 3.69
N SER A 7 -2.91 10.87 4.81
CA SER A 7 -2.40 12.22 4.99
C SER A 7 -0.92 12.32 4.57
N ALA A 8 -0.41 13.55 4.45
CA ALA A 8 1.01 13.79 4.20
C ALA A 8 1.92 13.19 5.30
N GLY A 9 1.44 13.10 6.54
CA GLY A 9 2.17 12.49 7.66
C GLY A 9 2.30 10.97 7.50
N GLU A 10 1.25 10.29 7.06
CA GLU A 10 1.30 8.85 6.78
C GLU A 10 2.19 8.56 5.56
N ILE A 11 2.14 9.41 4.53
CA ILE A 11 3.06 9.33 3.38
C ILE A 11 4.51 9.51 3.84
N GLN A 12 4.77 10.42 4.78
CA GLN A 12 6.10 10.63 5.36
C GLN A 12 6.64 9.36 6.02
N GLN A 13 5.85 8.76 6.92
CA GLN A 13 6.21 7.54 7.63
C GLN A 13 6.46 6.40 6.65
N ARG A 14 5.59 6.25 5.65
CA ARG A 14 5.68 5.19 4.64
C ARG A 14 6.90 5.36 3.73
N LEU A 15 7.26 6.60 3.39
CA LEU A 15 8.43 6.88 2.56
C LEU A 15 9.75 6.89 3.35
N GLY A 16 9.71 7.01 4.67
CA GLY A 16 10.91 7.16 5.51
C GLY A 16 11.69 8.45 5.20
N VAL A 17 11.02 9.51 4.75
CA VAL A 17 11.66 10.78 4.36
C VAL A 17 11.22 11.93 5.26
N SER A 18 11.89 13.09 5.15
CA SER A 18 11.48 14.28 5.89
C SER A 18 10.14 14.83 5.40
N ARG A 19 9.44 15.58 6.27
CA ARG A 19 8.20 16.30 5.91
C ARG A 19 8.41 17.25 4.72
N GLN A 20 9.53 17.96 4.69
CA GLN A 20 9.89 18.84 3.56
C GLN A 20 10.00 18.04 2.26
N ARG A 21 10.59 16.84 2.31
CA ARG A 21 10.68 15.97 1.14
C ARG A 21 9.30 15.52 0.67
N VAL A 22 8.38 15.17 1.57
CA VAL A 22 6.99 14.86 1.19
C VAL A 22 6.32 16.04 0.50
N HIS A 23 6.47 17.26 1.01
CA HIS A 23 5.91 18.45 0.37
C HIS A 23 6.46 18.67 -1.05
N GLN A 24 7.77 18.47 -1.25
CA GLN A 24 8.36 18.54 -2.59
C GLN A 24 7.80 17.46 -3.53
N LEU A 25 7.60 16.23 -3.03
CA LEU A 25 7.09 15.13 -3.85
C LEU A 25 5.63 15.34 -4.22
N THR A 26 4.79 15.69 -3.26
CA THR A 26 3.35 15.93 -3.45
C THR A 26 3.03 17.19 -4.27
N ALA A 27 4.03 18.00 -4.60
CA ALA A 27 3.90 19.14 -5.51
C ALA A 27 4.32 18.80 -6.95
N ARG A 28 4.89 17.61 -7.19
CA ARG A 28 5.30 17.23 -8.54
C ARG A 28 4.07 16.87 -9.39
N PRO A 29 4.09 17.17 -10.70
CA PRO A 29 2.98 16.86 -11.59
C PRO A 29 2.79 15.35 -11.83
N ASP A 30 3.83 14.54 -11.58
CA ASP A 30 3.77 13.08 -11.70
C ASP A 30 3.33 12.38 -10.41
N PHE A 31 3.16 13.12 -9.29
CA PHE A 31 2.64 12.58 -8.04
C PHE A 31 1.11 12.52 -8.08
N PRO A 32 0.47 11.52 -7.46
CA PRO A 32 -0.98 11.41 -7.42
C PRO A 32 -1.68 12.70 -6.96
N ALA A 33 -2.73 13.07 -7.69
CA ALA A 33 -3.60 14.16 -7.28
C ALA A 33 -4.24 13.83 -5.91
N PRO A 34 -4.44 14.83 -5.04
CA PRO A 34 -5.17 14.61 -3.81
C PRO A 34 -6.61 14.19 -4.13
N TYR A 35 -7.10 13.22 -3.37
CA TYR A 35 -8.50 12.82 -3.39
C TYR A 35 -9.40 13.91 -2.81
N GLU A 36 -8.93 14.58 -1.75
CA GLU A 36 -9.66 15.63 -1.07
C GLU A 36 -8.71 16.65 -0.44
N GLU A 37 -9.13 17.91 -0.40
CA GLU A 37 -8.40 18.98 0.26
C GLU A 37 -9.22 19.49 1.45
N LEU A 38 -8.70 19.23 2.65
CA LEU A 38 -9.33 19.64 3.90
C LEU A 38 -8.57 20.83 4.49
N SER A 39 -9.19 21.52 5.46
CA SER A 39 -8.53 22.58 6.23
C SER A 39 -7.25 22.11 6.92
N ILE A 40 -7.18 20.82 7.28
CA ILE A 40 -6.02 20.18 7.91
C ILE A 40 -4.93 19.77 6.90
N GLY A 41 -5.23 19.78 5.60
CA GLY A 41 -4.32 19.40 4.53
C GLY A 41 -4.95 18.50 3.47
N ARG A 42 -4.09 18.07 2.53
CA ARG A 42 -4.45 17.18 1.43
C ARG A 42 -4.51 15.72 1.87
N ILE A 43 -5.46 14.98 1.29
CA ILE A 43 -5.71 13.57 1.52
C ILE A 43 -5.58 12.83 0.20
N TRP A 44 -4.93 11.66 0.22
CA TRP A 44 -4.71 10.82 -0.96
C TRP A 44 -5.33 9.44 -0.78
N ILE A 45 -5.67 8.81 -1.90
CA ILE A 45 -5.94 7.37 -1.95
C ILE A 45 -4.61 6.65 -1.73
N ARG A 46 -4.59 5.71 -0.78
CA ARG A 46 -3.39 4.93 -0.41
C ARG A 46 -2.81 4.21 -1.63
N GLU A 47 -3.68 3.59 -2.41
CA GLU A 47 -3.32 2.76 -3.54
C GLU A 47 -2.56 3.56 -4.61
N ASP A 48 -3.02 4.76 -4.95
CA ASP A 48 -2.35 5.62 -5.93
C ASP A 48 -0.94 6.04 -5.48
N VAL A 49 -0.77 6.29 -4.18
CA VAL A 49 0.54 6.64 -3.61
C VAL A 49 1.50 5.44 -3.68
N GLU A 50 1.01 4.24 -3.36
CA GLU A 50 1.81 3.02 -3.42
C GLU A 50 2.24 2.68 -4.86
N ASP A 51 1.34 2.87 -5.82
CA ASP A 51 1.64 2.66 -7.24
C ASP A 51 2.70 3.65 -7.72
N TRP A 52 2.60 4.91 -7.28
CA TRP A 52 3.63 5.90 -7.55
C TRP A 52 4.97 5.51 -6.91
N ILE A 53 4.99 4.98 -5.69
CA ILE A 53 6.22 4.50 -5.02
C ILE A 53 6.83 3.33 -5.79
N ALA A 54 6.02 2.36 -6.20
CA ALA A 54 6.46 1.20 -6.96
C ALA A 54 7.17 1.61 -8.26
N LYS A 55 6.60 2.59 -8.98
CA LYS A 55 7.14 3.09 -10.23
C LYS A 55 8.42 3.91 -10.08
N HIS A 56 8.52 4.73 -9.03
CA HIS A 56 9.61 5.72 -8.92
C HIS A 56 10.70 5.34 -7.91
N ARG A 57 10.46 4.33 -7.07
CA ARG A 57 11.38 3.89 -5.99
C ARG A 57 11.35 2.38 -5.79
N PRO A 58 11.85 1.59 -6.76
CA PRO A 58 11.76 0.13 -6.71
C PRO A 58 12.39 -0.49 -5.45
N ALA A 59 13.53 0.02 -4.97
CA ALA A 59 14.16 -0.47 -3.74
C ALA A 59 13.29 -0.24 -2.47
N LEU A 60 12.54 0.87 -2.43
CA LEU A 60 11.61 1.15 -1.34
C LEU A 60 10.33 0.33 -1.47
N ALA A 61 9.87 0.08 -2.70
CA ALA A 61 8.71 -0.74 -2.97
C ALA A 61 8.90 -2.18 -2.45
N GLU A 62 10.09 -2.74 -2.57
CA GLU A 62 10.40 -4.06 -2.00
C GLU A 62 10.34 -4.08 -0.45
N VAL A 63 10.79 -3.01 0.20
CA VAL A 63 10.70 -2.88 1.67
C VAL A 63 9.25 -2.78 2.11
N LEU A 64 8.46 -1.94 1.43
CA LEU A 64 7.04 -1.76 1.73
C LEU A 64 6.24 -3.04 1.44
N ALA A 65 6.54 -3.76 0.36
CA ALA A 65 5.90 -5.02 0.06
C ALA A 65 6.10 -6.06 1.17
N ARG A 66 7.30 -6.09 1.79
CA ARG A 66 7.56 -6.94 2.96
C ARG A 66 6.78 -6.50 4.19
N SER A 67 6.67 -5.20 4.46
CA SER A 67 5.86 -4.67 5.59
C SER A 67 4.38 -4.95 5.41
N ILE A 68 3.84 -4.67 4.22
CA ILE A 68 2.45 -4.97 3.88
C ILE A 68 2.18 -6.47 3.98
N ALA A 69 3.09 -7.31 3.48
CA ALA A 69 2.96 -8.76 3.63
C ALA A 69 2.93 -9.19 5.11
N ALA A 70 3.76 -8.59 5.97
CA ALA A 70 3.77 -8.87 7.40
C ALA A 70 2.49 -8.38 8.11
N GLU A 71 2.02 -7.16 7.79
CA GLU A 71 0.75 -6.61 8.29
C GLU A 71 -0.44 -7.49 7.86
N LEU A 72 -0.42 -7.99 6.62
CA LEU A 72 -1.40 -8.92 6.10
C LEU A 72 -1.32 -10.30 6.78
N GLU A 73 -0.12 -10.79 7.10
CA GLU A 73 0.10 -12.04 7.85
C GLU A 73 -0.40 -11.93 9.29
N GLU A 74 -0.12 -10.83 9.98
CA GLU A 74 -0.55 -10.55 11.36
C GLU A 74 -2.07 -10.36 11.44
N ALA A 75 -2.66 -9.59 10.52
CA ALA A 75 -4.10 -9.43 10.40
C ALA A 75 -4.80 -10.76 10.07
N ALA A 76 -4.17 -11.58 9.21
CA ALA A 76 -4.67 -12.92 8.94
C ALA A 76 -4.70 -13.76 10.22
N GLN A 77 -3.65 -13.75 11.04
CA GLN A 77 -3.57 -14.55 12.27
C GLN A 77 -4.63 -14.15 13.32
N SER A 78 -5.13 -12.92 13.29
CA SER A 78 -6.11 -12.39 14.26
C SER A 78 -7.59 -12.47 13.83
N GLU A 79 -7.89 -12.87 12.59
CA GLU A 79 -9.28 -13.09 12.12
C GLU A 79 -9.70 -14.58 12.12
N PRO A 80 -10.98 -14.94 12.38
CA PRO A 80 -11.49 -16.30 12.19
C PRO A 80 -11.33 -16.77 10.74
N ASP A 81 -10.86 -18.02 10.54
CA ASP A 81 -10.35 -18.60 9.28
C ASP A 81 -11.15 -18.32 7.99
N ALA A 82 -12.48 -18.21 8.09
CA ALA A 82 -13.35 -18.01 6.93
C ALA A 82 -13.27 -16.60 6.32
N ARG A 83 -13.07 -15.55 7.15
CA ARG A 83 -12.95 -14.16 6.67
C ARG A 83 -11.55 -13.87 6.12
N ARG A 84 -10.55 -14.44 6.78
CA ARG A 84 -9.14 -14.46 6.38
C ARG A 84 -8.92 -14.96 4.95
N ARG A 85 -9.52 -16.12 4.60
CA ARG A 85 -9.38 -16.74 3.27
C ARG A 85 -9.97 -15.84 2.17
N ALA A 86 -11.17 -15.31 2.41
CA ALA A 86 -11.86 -14.44 1.46
C ALA A 86 -11.13 -13.10 1.25
N HIS A 87 -10.53 -12.54 2.30
CA HIS A 87 -9.79 -11.29 2.23
C HIS A 87 -8.48 -11.42 1.44
N LEU A 88 -7.70 -12.48 1.68
CA LEU A 88 -6.44 -12.73 0.97
C LEU A 88 -6.65 -13.08 -0.51
N ASP A 89 -7.67 -13.87 -0.83
CA ASP A 89 -8.01 -14.18 -2.22
C ASP A 89 -8.51 -12.91 -2.96
N ALA A 90 -9.29 -12.05 -2.30
CA ALA A 90 -9.75 -10.78 -2.87
C ALA A 90 -8.60 -9.79 -3.13
N LEU A 91 -7.62 -9.72 -2.23
CA LEU A 91 -6.42 -8.88 -2.41
C LEU A 91 -5.57 -9.34 -3.60
N VAL A 92 -5.34 -10.66 -3.74
CA VAL A 92 -4.59 -11.18 -4.89
C VAL A 92 -5.33 -10.92 -6.20
N VAL A 93 -6.66 -11.02 -6.22
CA VAL A 93 -7.48 -10.68 -7.40
C VAL A 93 -7.40 -9.20 -7.73
N ALA A 94 -7.50 -8.31 -6.72
CA ALA A 94 -7.42 -6.86 -6.91
C ALA A 94 -6.02 -6.38 -7.37
N LEU A 95 -4.95 -7.03 -6.90
CA LEU A 95 -3.58 -6.66 -7.25
C LEU A 95 -3.15 -7.13 -8.65
N ARG A 96 -3.79 -8.16 -9.22
CA ARG A 96 -3.44 -8.70 -10.56
C ARG A 96 -3.76 -7.76 -11.73
N GLY A 97 -4.65 -6.78 -11.55
CA GLY A 97 -5.06 -5.84 -12.61
C GLY A 97 -4.33 -4.49 -12.61
N THR A 98 -3.47 -4.22 -11.62
CA THR A 98 -2.99 -2.87 -11.30
C THR A 98 -1.50 -2.63 -11.62
N GLY A 99 -0.79 -3.59 -12.21
CA GLY A 99 0.65 -3.47 -12.45
C GLY A 99 1.52 -3.61 -11.19
N ARG A 100 0.92 -4.07 -10.07
CA ARG A 100 1.53 -4.21 -8.75
C ARG A 100 2.29 -5.54 -8.57
N GLU A 101 3.11 -5.91 -9.56
CA GLU A 101 3.84 -7.20 -9.63
C GLU A 101 4.57 -7.57 -8.32
N VAL A 102 5.24 -6.60 -7.68
CA VAL A 102 5.99 -6.81 -6.43
C VAL A 102 5.06 -7.17 -5.26
N PHE A 103 3.88 -6.54 -5.18
CA PHE A 103 2.89 -6.80 -4.14
C PHE A 103 2.10 -8.10 -4.42
N VAL A 104 1.82 -8.40 -5.69
CA VAL A 104 1.22 -9.68 -6.10
C VAL A 104 2.11 -10.86 -5.70
N ARG A 105 3.43 -10.75 -5.95
CA ARG A 105 4.40 -11.79 -5.59
C ARG A 105 4.48 -11.98 -4.09
N ALA A 106 4.57 -10.89 -3.32
CA ALA A 106 4.59 -10.96 -1.86
C ALA A 106 3.33 -11.66 -1.31
N ALA A 107 2.13 -11.27 -1.76
CA ALA A 107 0.88 -11.89 -1.33
C ALA A 107 0.78 -13.38 -1.74
N ALA A 108 1.26 -13.76 -2.93
CA ALA A 108 1.28 -15.14 -3.38
C ALA A 108 2.22 -16.03 -2.54
N ASP A 109 3.35 -15.48 -2.08
CA ASP A 109 4.30 -16.19 -1.20
C ASP A 109 3.70 -16.44 0.19
N VAL A 110 2.96 -15.47 0.75
CA VAL A 110 2.21 -15.66 2.01
C VAL A 110 1.21 -16.81 1.89
N ILE A 111 0.41 -16.84 0.83
CA ILE A 111 -0.60 -17.90 0.61
C ILE A 111 0.06 -19.27 0.45
N ARG A 112 1.20 -19.34 -0.24
CA ARG A 112 1.93 -20.60 -0.43
C ARG A 112 2.44 -21.18 0.89
N ARG A 113 2.93 -20.33 1.80
CA ARG A 113 3.45 -20.74 3.11
C ARG A 113 2.38 -21.29 4.06
N HIS A 114 1.12 -20.87 3.92
CA HIS A 114 0.01 -21.32 4.77
C HIS A 114 -0.81 -22.49 4.19
N ARG A 115 -0.48 -23.00 2.99
CA ARG A 115 -1.17 -24.14 2.34
C ARG A 115 -0.36 -25.44 2.29
N GLY A 116 0.87 -25.45 2.79
CA GLY A 116 1.70 -26.65 3.01
C GLY A 116 1.78 -26.96 4.49
#